data_AF-A0A7S1Y965-F1
#
_entry.id   AF-A0A7S1Y965-F1
#
_cell.length_a   1.000
_cell.length_b   1.000
_cell.length_c   1.000
_cell.angle_alpha   90.00
_cell.angle_beta   90.00
_cell.angle_gamma   90.00
#
_symmetry.space_group_name_H-M   'P 1'
#
loop_
_entity.id
_entity.type
_entity.pdbx_description
1 polymer ?
#
loop_
_entity_poly.entity_id
_entity_poly.type
_entity_poly.pdbx_seq_one_letter_code
_entity_poly.pdbx_strand_id
1 'polypeptide(L)'
;EASCALDTAVARPSIVNTDAVMLLWKLSPHFDPSTDRIRMCEDFTVLAQSSTLNRALCCAQHLPYEILTLLPNCSEEGGTALVEAALRVVECLSSHCVSVRELKKIFSLLRSTEAG
;
A
#
# COMPACT_ATOMS: atom_id res chain seq x y z
N GLU A 1 30.70 6.16 35.51
CA GLU A 1 30.67 5.34 34.28
C GLU A 1 29.56 5.88 33.39
N ALA A 2 29.93 6.60 32.32
CA ALA A 2 28.95 7.14 31.38
C ALA A 2 28.66 6.05 30.34
N SER A 3 27.46 5.46 30.42
CA SER A 3 26.97 4.55 29.40
C SER A 3 26.72 5.35 28.13
N CYS A 4 27.65 5.27 27.19
CA CYS A 4 27.47 5.72 25.82
C CYS A 4 26.52 4.70 25.17
N ALA A 5 25.22 4.89 25.34
CA ALA A 5 24.23 4.26 24.49
C ALA A 5 24.49 4.81 23.08
N LEU A 6 25.17 4.03 22.25
CA LEU A 6 25.10 4.19 20.82
C LEU A 6 23.61 4.05 20.48
N ASP A 7 22.92 5.18 20.33
CA ASP A 7 21.73 5.26 19.51
C ASP A 7 22.19 4.85 18.10
N THR A 8 22.16 3.54 17.83
CA THR A 8 22.08 3.04 16.46
C THR A 8 20.76 3.59 15.95
N ALA A 9 20.79 4.82 15.42
CA ALA A 9 19.67 5.45 14.77
C ALA A 9 19.29 4.53 13.61
N VAL A 10 18.30 3.67 13.84
CA VAL A 10 17.69 2.87 12.79
C VAL A 10 17.18 3.89 11.79
N ALA A 11 17.88 4.01 10.66
CA ALA A 11 17.54 4.96 9.63
C ALA A 11 16.07 4.75 9.26
N ARG A 12 15.22 5.75 9.55
CA ARG A 12 13.81 5.64 9.22
C ARG A 12 13.71 5.63 7.70
N PRO A 13 13.17 4.56 7.09
CA PRO A 13 13.11 4.48 5.64
C PRO A 13 12.26 5.64 5.10
N SER A 14 12.79 6.36 4.12
CA SER A 14 12.17 7.56 3.55
C SER A 14 11.98 7.39 2.04
N ILE A 15 10.86 7.92 1.54
CA ILE A 15 10.62 7.97 0.10
C ILE A 15 11.43 9.15 -0.45
N VAL A 16 12.49 8.83 -1.19
CA VAL A 16 13.33 9.82 -1.88
C VAL A 16 12.87 10.09 -3.32
N ASN A 17 12.07 9.19 -3.90
CA ASN A 17 11.55 9.29 -5.25
C ASN A 17 10.13 8.71 -5.32
N THR A 18 9.14 9.58 -5.46
CA THR A 18 7.73 9.20 -5.56
C THR A 18 7.37 8.56 -6.89
N ASP A 19 8.06 8.92 -7.97
CA ASP A 19 7.79 8.36 -9.30
C ASP A 19 8.21 6.89 -9.35
N ALA A 20 9.32 6.54 -8.69
CA ALA A 20 9.76 5.16 -8.54
C ALA A 20 8.74 4.32 -7.75
N VAL A 21 8.16 4.89 -6.69
CA VAL A 21 7.07 4.25 -5.94
C VAL A 21 5.88 3.96 -6.86
N MET A 22 5.42 4.96 -7.62
CA MET A 22 4.30 4.79 -8.54
C MET A 22 4.60 3.78 -9.64
N LEU A 23 5.81 3.76 -10.16
CA LEU A 23 6.25 2.78 -11.14
C LEU A 23 6.19 1.35 -10.58
N LEU A 24 6.65 1.13 -9.35
CA LEU A 24 6.57 -0.20 -8.70
C LEU A 24 5.12 -0.69 -8.59
N TRP A 25 4.20 0.18 -8.19
CA TRP A 25 2.78 -0.18 -8.12
C TRP A 25 2.16 -0.45 -9.49
N LYS A 26 2.54 0.30 -10.52
CA LYS A 26 2.12 0.04 -11.91
C LYS A 26 2.69 -1.25 -12.48
N LEU A 27 3.87 -1.67 -12.05
CA LEU A 27 4.49 -2.93 -12.44
C LEU A 27 3.97 -4.13 -11.63
N SER A 28 3.35 -3.88 -10.46
CA SER A 28 2.89 -4.94 -9.56
C SER A 28 1.96 -6.00 -10.17
N PRO A 29 1.11 -5.72 -11.19
CA PRO A 29 0.35 -6.78 -11.87
C PRO A 29 1.23 -7.87 -12.51
N HIS A 30 2.50 -7.58 -12.78
CA HIS A 30 3.45 -8.51 -13.38
C HIS A 30 4.28 -9.29 -12.33
N PHE A 31 4.10 -9.01 -11.05
CA PHE A 31 4.79 -9.71 -9.96
C PHE A 31 3.97 -10.92 -9.50
N ASP A 32 4.66 -11.90 -8.91
CA ASP A 32 3.98 -13.06 -8.32
C ASP A 32 2.97 -12.59 -7.25
N PRO A 33 1.67 -12.93 -7.40
CA PRO A 33 0.64 -12.42 -6.51
C PRO A 33 0.68 -13.03 -5.11
N SER A 34 1.20 -14.24 -4.98
CA SER A 34 1.21 -14.98 -3.73
C SER A 34 2.35 -14.55 -2.78
N THR A 35 3.48 -14.11 -3.34
CA THR A 35 4.68 -13.82 -2.56
C THR A 35 5.14 -12.38 -2.73
N ASP A 36 5.37 -11.94 -3.96
CA ASP A 36 6.03 -10.65 -4.22
C ASP A 36 5.08 -9.47 -4.03
N ARG A 37 3.83 -9.57 -4.49
CA ARG A 37 2.83 -8.50 -4.31
C ARG A 37 2.44 -8.33 -2.84
N ILE A 38 2.27 -9.42 -2.10
CA ILE A 38 1.98 -9.37 -0.66
C ILE A 38 3.15 -8.73 0.09
N ARG A 39 4.38 -9.19 -0.15
CA ARG A 39 5.57 -8.61 0.47
C ARG A 39 5.74 -7.13 0.13
N MET A 40 5.47 -6.75 -1.11
CA MET A 40 5.48 -5.35 -1.52
C MET A 40 4.46 -4.53 -0.71
N CYS A 41 3.23 -5.03 -0.51
CA CYS A 41 2.24 -4.36 0.36
C CYS A 41 2.74 -4.22 1.81
N GLU A 42 3.36 -5.26 2.37
CA GLU A 42 3.90 -5.24 3.74
C GLU A 42 5.04 -4.22 3.89
N ASP A 43 6.01 -4.24 2.97
CA ASP A 43 7.14 -3.30 2.95
C ASP A 43 6.64 -1.85 2.81
N PHE A 44 5.65 -1.62 1.94
CA PHE A 44 5.03 -0.30 1.79
C PHE A 44 4.23 0.14 3.02
N THR A 45 3.62 -0.80 3.74
CA THR A 45 2.94 -0.50 5.01
C THR A 45 3.94 0.01 6.04
N VAL A 46 5.08 -0.68 6.19
CA VAL A 46 6.17 -0.26 7.09
C VAL A 46 6.73 1.11 6.68
N LEU A 47 6.95 1.32 5.37
CA LEU A 47 7.44 2.60 4.83
C LEU A 47 6.44 3.75 5.07
N ALA A 48 5.14 3.51 4.92
CA ALA A 48 4.10 4.49 5.20
C ALA A 48 3.99 4.79 6.70
N GLN A 49 4.16 3.79 7.57
CA GLN A 49 4.09 3.97 9.01
C GLN A 49 5.31 4.72 9.58
N SER A 50 6.48 4.59 8.95
CA SER A 50 7.75 5.18 9.44
C SER A 50 7.75 6.72 9.48
N SER A 51 6.94 7.39 8.66
CA SER A 51 6.92 8.86 8.56
C SER A 51 5.61 9.41 7.97
N THR A 52 5.09 10.48 8.59
CA THR A 52 3.95 11.26 8.05
C THR A 52 4.24 11.85 6.67
N LEU A 53 5.51 12.21 6.40
CA LEU A 53 5.91 12.72 5.08
C LEU A 53 5.76 11.64 4.00
N ASN A 54 6.13 10.38 4.29
CA ASN A 54 5.96 9.28 3.33
C ASN A 54 4.48 9.09 3.00
N ARG A 55 3.59 9.14 4.01
CA ARG A 55 2.13 9.08 3.79
C ARG A 55 1.65 10.21 2.90
N ALA A 56 2.06 11.45 3.20
CA ALA A 56 1.67 12.61 2.42
C ALA A 56 2.12 12.52 0.94
N LEU A 57 3.35 12.07 0.71
CA LEU A 57 3.91 11.89 -0.63
C LEU A 57 3.16 10.81 -1.44
N CYS A 58 2.87 9.66 -0.82
CA CYS A 58 2.05 8.61 -1.44
C CYS A 58 0.63 9.11 -1.78
N CYS A 59 0.01 9.87 -0.88
CA CYS A 59 -1.32 10.41 -1.10
C CYS A 59 -1.36 11.48 -2.19
N ALA A 60 -0.34 12.34 -2.27
CA ALA A 60 -0.22 13.35 -3.32
C ALA A 60 -0.15 12.74 -4.74
N GLN A 61 0.33 11.49 -4.84
CA GLN A 61 0.38 10.73 -6.08
C GLN A 61 -0.85 9.87 -6.32
N HIS A 62 -1.92 10.03 -5.53
CA HIS A 62 -3.12 9.20 -5.64
C HIS A 62 -2.86 7.69 -5.47
N LEU A 63 -1.77 7.31 -4.79
CA LEU A 63 -1.37 5.91 -4.63
C LEU A 63 -2.45 5.01 -4.01
N PRO A 64 -3.23 5.45 -2.99
CA PRO A 64 -4.33 4.63 -2.48
C PRO A 64 -5.31 4.19 -3.57
N TYR A 65 -5.58 5.05 -4.56
CA TYR A 65 -6.49 4.73 -5.66
C TYR A 65 -5.88 3.71 -6.61
N GLU A 66 -4.61 3.87 -6.97
CA GLU A 66 -3.88 2.89 -7.79
C GLU A 66 -3.90 1.51 -7.12
N ILE A 67 -3.63 1.44 -5.81
CA ILE A 67 -3.68 0.18 -5.05
C ILE A 67 -5.06 -0.47 -5.15
N LEU A 68 -6.13 0.32 -5.02
CA LEU A 68 -7.50 -0.18 -5.06
C LEU A 68 -7.91 -0.66 -6.45
N THR A 69 -7.32 -0.11 -7.53
CA THR A 69 -7.54 -0.61 -8.90
C THR A 69 -6.92 -1.97 -9.17
N LEU A 70 -6.00 -2.44 -8.30
CA LEU A 70 -5.33 -3.73 -8.43
C LEU A 70 -6.12 -4.89 -7.80
N LEU A 71 -7.13 -4.58 -6.98
CA LEU A 71 -7.96 -5.56 -6.25
C LEU A 71 -8.88 -6.43 -7.12
N PRO A 72 -9.51 -5.94 -8.20
CA PRO A 72 -10.39 -6.76 -9.05
C PRO A 72 -9.68 -7.94 -9.72
N ASN A 73 -8.36 -7.88 -9.85
CA ASN A 73 -7.54 -8.95 -10.43
C ASN A 73 -7.13 -10.03 -9.43
N CYS A 74 -7.64 -9.98 -8.18
CA CYS A 74 -7.27 -10.91 -7.11
C CYS A 74 -8.23 -12.11 -7.00
N SER A 75 -8.90 -12.53 -8.08
CA SER A 75 -9.85 -13.66 -8.07
C SER A 75 -9.19 -15.06 -8.06
N GLU A 76 -7.85 -15.14 -8.04
CA GLU A 76 -7.09 -16.39 -8.05
C GLU A 76 -6.70 -16.87 -6.63
N GLU A 77 -6.18 -18.10 -6.51
CA GLU A 77 -5.69 -18.64 -5.23
C GLU A 77 -4.67 -17.69 -4.57
N GLY A 78 -4.92 -17.28 -3.32
CA GLY A 78 -4.14 -16.25 -2.61
C GLY A 78 -4.73 -14.83 -2.68
N GLY A 79 -5.81 -14.65 -3.44
CA GLY A 79 -6.53 -13.39 -3.60
C GLY A 79 -6.93 -12.69 -2.31
N THR A 80 -7.46 -13.42 -1.34
CA THR A 80 -7.91 -12.86 -0.06
C THR A 80 -6.76 -12.22 0.73
N ALA A 81 -5.60 -12.89 0.81
CA ALA A 81 -4.44 -12.38 1.54
C ALA A 81 -3.87 -11.12 0.90
N LEU A 82 -3.82 -11.08 -0.43
CA LEU A 82 -3.39 -9.90 -1.17
C LEU A 82 -4.36 -8.73 -1.03
N VAL A 83 -5.67 -9.00 -1.05
CA VAL A 83 -6.71 -7.99 -0.80
C VAL A 83 -6.55 -7.40 0.60
N GLU A 84 -6.37 -8.24 1.63
CA GLU A 84 -6.13 -7.78 3.00
C GLU A 84 -4.87 -6.92 3.11
N ALA A 85 -3.75 -7.36 2.51
CA ALA A 85 -2.49 -6.62 2.52
C ALA A 85 -2.64 -5.24 1.83
N ALA A 86 -3.30 -5.20 0.67
CA ALA A 86 -3.56 -3.97 -0.06
C ALA A 86 -4.48 -3.02 0.74
N LEU A 87 -5.53 -3.54 1.39
CA LEU A 87 -6.41 -2.74 2.24
C LEU A 87 -5.68 -2.16 3.45
N ARG A 88 -4.72 -2.87 4.06
CA ARG A 88 -3.88 -2.33 5.14
C ARG A 88 -3.00 -1.16 4.68
N VAL A 89 -2.42 -1.24 3.48
CA VAL A 89 -1.67 -0.12 2.90
C VAL A 89 -2.59 1.07 2.71
N VAL A 90 -3.78 0.84 2.13
CA VAL A 90 -4.77 1.90 1.93
C VAL A 90 -5.18 2.50 3.26
N GLU A 91 -5.47 1.73 4.30
CA GLU A 91 -5.81 2.22 5.64
C GLU A 91 -4.71 3.13 6.21
N CYS A 92 -3.44 2.71 6.09
CA CYS A 92 -2.30 3.51 6.53
C CYS A 92 -2.20 4.86 5.80
N LEU A 93 -2.49 4.89 4.51
CA LEU A 93 -2.40 6.09 3.69
C LEU A 93 -3.67 6.97 3.80
N SER A 94 -4.83 6.34 3.94
CA SER A 94 -6.16 6.95 3.82
C SER A 94 -6.59 7.82 4.99
N SER A 95 -5.95 7.67 6.16
CA SER A 95 -6.11 8.58 7.31
C SER A 95 -5.94 10.07 6.95
N HIS A 96 -5.34 10.38 5.80
CA HIS A 96 -5.11 11.74 5.33
C HIS A 96 -5.83 12.13 4.01
N CYS A 97 -6.35 11.20 3.19
CA CYS A 97 -6.81 11.55 1.83
C CYS A 97 -7.96 10.74 1.21
N VAL A 98 -8.43 9.61 1.77
CA VAL A 98 -9.49 8.84 1.08
C VAL A 98 -10.88 9.25 1.56
N SER A 99 -11.74 9.62 0.63
CA SER A 99 -13.13 9.95 0.95
C SER A 99 -14.01 8.70 1.03
N VAL A 100 -15.04 8.74 1.88
CA VAL A 100 -16.08 7.70 1.99
C VAL A 100 -16.72 7.39 0.62
N ARG A 101 -16.76 8.37 -0.29
CA ARG A 101 -17.31 8.22 -1.64
C ARG A 101 -16.50 7.25 -2.50
N GLU A 102 -15.18 7.25 -2.35
CA GLU A 102 -14.29 6.41 -3.16
C GLU A 102 -14.25 4.97 -2.63
N LEU A 103 -14.21 4.80 -1.30
CA LEU A 103 -14.41 3.50 -0.65
C LEU A 103 -15.70 2.83 -1.17
N LYS A 104 -16.81 3.57 -1.23
CA LYS A 104 -18.09 3.06 -1.76
C LYS A 104 -18.02 2.60 -3.22
N LYS A 105 -17.28 3.30 -4.09
CA LYS A 105 -17.10 2.87 -5.49
C LYS A 105 -16.39 1.51 -5.57
N ILE A 106 -15.37 1.31 -4.75
CA ILE A 106 -14.58 0.07 -4.76
C ILE A 106 -15.36 -1.10 -4.17
N PHE A 107 -16.06 -0.89 -3.05
CA PHE A 107 -16.96 -1.91 -2.52
C PHE A 107 -18.07 -2.28 -3.52
N SER A 108 -18.52 -1.33 -4.35
CA SER A 108 -19.44 -1.62 -5.45
C SER A 108 -18.79 -2.49 -6.53
N LEU A 109 -17.55 -2.20 -6.93
CA LEU A 109 -16.82 -2.99 -7.94
C LEU A 109 -16.56 -4.44 -7.48
N LEU A 110 -16.18 -4.62 -6.20
CA LEU A 110 -15.98 -5.94 -5.61
C LEU A 110 -17.30 -6.75 -5.59
N ARG A 111 -18.41 -6.12 -5.21
CA ARG A 111 -19.74 -6.77 -5.21
C ARG A 111 -20.27 -7.11 -6.61
N SER A 112 -19.91 -6.33 -7.63
CA SER A 112 -20.32 -6.60 -9.01
C SER A 112 -19.63 -7.81 -9.64
N THR A 113 -18.52 -8.28 -9.04
CA THR A 113 -17.76 -9.43 -9.55
C THR A 113 -18.38 -10.77 -9.12
N GLU A 114 -19.27 -10.79 -8.11
CA GLU A 114 -19.96 -12.01 -7.64
C GLU A 114 -21.27 -12.32 -8.40
N ALA A 115 -21.65 -11.50 -9.40
CA ALA A 115 -22.93 -11.62 -10.11
C ALA A 115 -22.80 -12.14 -11.57
N GLY A 116 -21.65 -12.71 -11.94
CA GLY A 116 -21.37 -13.24 -13.28
C GLY A 116 -20.99 -14.71 -13.25
#